data_AF-A0A1C6BYU9-F1
#
_entry.id   AF-A0A1C6BYU9-F1
#
_cell.length_a   1.000
_cell.length_b   1.000
_cell.length_c   1.000
_cell.angle_alpha   90.00
_cell.angle_beta   90.00
_cell.angle_gamma   90.00
#
_symmetry.space_group_name_H-M   'P 1'
#
loop_
_entity.id
_entity.type
_entity.pdbx_description
1 polymer ?
#
loop_
_entity_poly.entity_id
_entity_poly.type
_entity_poly.pdbx_seq_one_letter_code
_entity_poly.pdbx_strand_id
1 'polypeptide(L)'
;MINTELIRAQIETSEDWRGWCKKIPELHFDNDWNVRIIPPFAGALTRFVISKNNKSVSVYFDGYSKLGFMYDENDNPIPYFEIYSSTDSDVRRYYLNETEKMMKDIREVLNN
;
A
#
# COMPACT_ATOMS: atom_id res chain seq x y z
N MET A 1 -24.58 12.88 9.45
CA MET A 1 -23.75 11.75 9.00
C MET A 1 -22.29 12.16 9.19
N ILE A 2 -21.45 11.33 9.81
CA ILE A 2 -20.03 11.66 10.03
C ILE A 2 -19.27 11.41 8.73
N ASN A 3 -18.58 12.42 8.21
CA ASN A 3 -17.68 12.25 7.05
C ASN A 3 -16.35 11.64 7.56
N THR A 4 -16.27 10.31 7.50
CA THR A 4 -15.12 9.54 8.01
C THR A 4 -13.84 9.78 7.21
N GLU A 5 -13.94 10.08 5.91
CA GLU A 5 -12.80 10.42 5.05
C GLU A 5 -12.17 11.74 5.48
N LEU A 6 -13.00 12.76 5.75
CA LEU A 6 -12.53 14.06 6.22
C LEU A 6 -11.86 13.95 7.59
N ILE A 7 -12.42 13.17 8.51
CA ILE A 7 -11.80 12.91 9.82
C ILE A 7 -10.46 12.20 9.66
N ARG A 8 -10.37 11.19 8.79
CA ARG A 8 -9.10 10.50 8.54
C ARG A 8 -8.05 11.44 7.98
N ALA A 9 -8.40 12.26 6.98
CA ALA A 9 -7.47 13.24 6.41
C ALA A 9 -6.98 14.25 7.46
N GLN A 10 -7.84 14.64 8.41
CA GLN A 10 -7.45 15.48 9.54
C GLN A 10 -6.45 14.78 10.46
N ILE A 11 -6.67 13.51 10.80
CA ILE A 11 -5.72 12.70 11.62
C ILE A 11 -4.38 12.59 10.89
N GLU A 12 -4.38 12.14 9.63
CA GLU A 12 -3.19 11.99 8.78
C GLU A 12 -2.33 13.26 8.76
N THR A 13 -3.00 14.41 8.68
CA THR A 13 -2.35 15.73 8.67
C THR A 13 -1.85 16.13 10.05
N SER A 14 -2.69 16.01 11.08
CA SER A 14 -2.39 16.45 12.45
C SER A 14 -1.24 15.67 13.09
N GLU A 15 -1.08 14.40 12.73
CA GLU A 15 -0.04 13.51 13.24
C GLU A 15 1.19 13.43 12.33
N ASP A 16 1.26 14.25 11.27
CA ASP A 16 2.38 14.28 10.32
C ASP A 16 2.72 12.90 9.73
N TRP A 17 1.71 12.12 9.33
CA TRP A 17 1.94 10.76 8.81
C TRP A 17 2.86 10.76 7.58
N ARG A 18 2.75 11.79 6.74
CA ARG A 18 3.65 11.99 5.59
C ARG A 18 5.10 12.24 6.01
N GLY A 19 5.34 12.96 7.10
CA GLY A 19 6.67 13.12 7.66
C GLY A 19 7.20 11.83 8.29
N TRP A 20 6.33 11.06 8.95
CA TRP A 20 6.69 9.73 9.48
C TRP A 20 7.15 8.75 8.40
N CYS A 21 6.57 8.78 7.20
CA CYS A 21 7.06 7.99 6.06
C CYS A 21 8.56 8.19 5.75
N LYS A 22 9.13 9.35 6.11
CA LYS A 22 10.56 9.68 5.91
C LYS A 22 11.42 9.39 7.14
N LYS A 23 10.82 9.33 8.33
CA LYS A 23 11.50 9.16 9.62
C LYS A 23 11.65 7.68 10.01
N ILE A 24 10.72 6.82 9.59
CA ILE A 24 10.75 5.41 9.92
C ILE A 24 11.91 4.72 9.17
N PRO A 25 12.80 4.00 9.88
CA PRO A 25 13.91 3.31 9.26
C PRO A 25 13.45 2.15 8.38
N GLU A 26 14.30 1.78 7.43
CA GLU A 26 14.14 0.54 6.67
C GLU A 26 14.57 -0.65 7.53
N LEU A 27 13.81 -1.73 7.43
CA LEU A 27 14.18 -3.04 7.93
C LEU A 27 14.87 -3.79 6.81
N HIS A 28 16.11 -4.20 7.03
CA HIS A 28 16.91 -4.94 6.04
C HIS A 28 16.65 -6.44 6.18
N PHE A 29 16.09 -7.06 5.15
CA PHE A 29 15.85 -8.50 5.08
C PHE A 29 16.99 -9.17 4.30
N ASP A 30 17.28 -10.44 4.60
CA ASP A 30 18.45 -11.18 4.07
C ASP A 30 18.53 -11.31 2.53
N ASN A 31 17.46 -10.96 1.78
CA ASN A 31 17.37 -11.10 0.33
C ASN A 31 17.50 -9.76 -0.44
N ASP A 32 18.34 -8.84 0.06
CA ASP A 32 18.56 -7.48 -0.49
C ASP A 32 17.32 -6.58 -0.50
N TRP A 33 16.26 -6.97 0.23
CA TRP A 33 15.02 -6.21 0.30
C TRP A 33 14.99 -5.37 1.55
N ASN A 34 14.75 -4.08 1.36
CA ASN A 34 14.50 -3.14 2.43
C ASN A 34 12.99 -2.92 2.55
N VAL A 35 12.44 -3.17 3.74
CA VAL A 35 11.02 -2.99 4.02
C VAL A 35 10.84 -1.82 4.99
N ARG A 36 10.06 -0.82 4.60
CA ARG A 36 9.66 0.28 5.49
C ARG A 36 8.17 0.15 5.81
N ILE A 37 7.85 -0.07 7.08
CA ILE A 37 6.46 -0.05 7.57
C ILE A 37 6.07 1.41 7.77
N ILE A 38 5.04 1.90 7.09
CA ILE A 38 4.67 3.33 7.11
C ILE A 38 3.20 3.51 7.49
N PRO A 39 2.79 4.71 7.93
CA PRO A 39 1.38 4.95 8.24
C PRO A 39 0.46 4.62 7.06
N PRO A 40 -0.79 4.21 7.33
CA PRO A 40 -1.79 3.99 6.30
C PRO A 40 -2.11 5.30 5.55
N PHE A 41 -2.89 5.20 4.47
CA PHE A 41 -3.25 6.37 3.66
C PHE A 41 -4.63 6.19 3.04
N ALA A 42 -5.45 7.25 3.09
CA ALA A 42 -6.72 7.44 2.39
C ALA A 42 -7.81 6.37 2.63
N GLY A 43 -7.55 5.30 3.37
CA GLY A 43 -8.46 4.15 3.39
C GLY A 43 -7.80 2.83 3.70
N ALA A 44 -6.55 2.66 3.28
CA ALA A 44 -5.81 1.45 3.53
C ALA A 44 -5.69 1.17 5.03
N LEU A 45 -5.85 -0.09 5.42
CA LEU A 45 -5.64 -0.54 6.80
C LEU A 45 -4.15 -0.60 7.14
N THR A 46 -3.32 -1.05 6.20
CA THR A 46 -1.87 -1.12 6.38
C THR A 46 -1.16 -0.65 5.12
N ARG A 47 0.07 -0.17 5.31
CA ARG A 47 0.93 0.27 4.22
C ARG A 47 2.38 -0.04 4.53
N PHE A 48 3.11 -0.49 3.53
CA PHE A 48 4.57 -0.64 3.61
C PHE A 48 5.18 -0.39 2.24
N VAL A 49 6.50 -0.16 2.23
CA VAL A 49 7.28 -0.02 1.01
C VAL A 49 8.33 -1.11 0.99
N ILE A 50 8.42 -1.86 -0.11
CA ILE A 50 9.54 -2.75 -0.38
C ILE A 50 10.45 -2.04 -1.37
N SER A 51 11.75 -2.04 -1.12
CA SER A 51 12.73 -1.44 -2.02
C SER A 51 13.96 -2.33 -2.18
N LYS A 52 14.58 -2.21 -3.36
CA LYS A 52 15.84 -2.86 -3.74
C LYS A 52 16.55 -1.93 -4.71
N ASN A 53 17.81 -1.59 -4.42
CA ASN A 53 18.57 -0.59 -5.18
C ASN A 53 17.80 0.74 -5.29
N ASN A 54 17.60 1.26 -6.50
CA ASN A 54 16.88 2.52 -6.77
C ASN A 54 15.38 2.31 -7.07
N LYS A 55 14.83 1.12 -6.82
CA LYS A 55 13.44 0.77 -7.13
C LYS A 55 12.66 0.48 -5.86
N SER A 56 11.37 0.79 -5.89
CA SER A 56 10.48 0.56 -4.78
C SER A 56 9.06 0.24 -5.24
N VAL A 57 8.34 -0.48 -4.39
CA VAL A 57 6.92 -0.76 -4.52
C VAL A 57 6.24 -0.38 -3.22
N SER A 58 5.27 0.53 -3.27
CA SER A 58 4.35 0.78 -2.16
C SER A 58 3.24 -0.26 -2.20
N VAL A 59 2.99 -0.93 -1.09
CA VAL A 59 1.91 -1.91 -0.93
C VAL A 59 0.89 -1.37 0.06
N TYR A 60 -0.38 -1.41 -0.34
CA TYR A 60 -1.52 -0.99 0.45
C TYR A 60 -2.42 -2.20 0.65
N PHE A 61 -2.87 -2.44 1.87
CA PHE A 61 -3.97 -3.36 2.13
C PHE A 61 -5.24 -2.55 2.39
N ASP A 62 -6.25 -2.68 1.54
CA ASP A 62 -7.53 -2.02 1.71
C ASP A 62 -8.62 -3.08 1.97
N GLY A 63 -8.95 -3.26 3.25
CA GLY A 63 -9.95 -4.23 3.67
C GLY A 63 -11.39 -3.77 3.47
N TYR A 64 -11.62 -2.51 3.11
CA TYR A 64 -12.96 -1.90 3.12
C TYR A 64 -13.28 -1.13 1.84
N SER A 65 -12.47 -1.33 0.78
CA SER A 65 -12.57 -0.61 -0.49
C SER A 65 -12.64 0.91 -0.32
N LYS A 66 -11.95 1.45 0.68
CA LYS A 66 -11.92 2.90 0.95
C LYS A 66 -11.03 3.68 -0.01
N LEU A 67 -10.19 3.00 -0.78
CA LEU A 67 -9.54 3.58 -1.95
C LEU A 67 -10.45 3.54 -3.20
N GLY A 68 -11.59 2.83 -3.14
CA GLY A 68 -12.68 2.96 -4.11
C GLY A 68 -12.66 2.02 -5.31
N PHE A 69 -12.03 0.84 -5.22
CA PHE A 69 -11.79 0.01 -6.40
C PHE A 69 -12.47 -1.36 -6.44
N MET A 70 -12.48 -2.11 -5.33
CA MET A 70 -12.91 -3.51 -5.35
C MET A 70 -14.25 -3.71 -4.64
N TYR A 71 -15.27 -4.10 -5.38
CA TYR A 71 -16.63 -4.35 -4.90
C TYR A 71 -17.18 -5.64 -5.52
N ASP A 72 -18.07 -6.32 -4.80
CA ASP A 72 -18.81 -7.45 -5.34
C ASP A 72 -20.01 -6.99 -6.18
N GLU A 73 -20.77 -7.94 -6.73
CA GLU A 73 -21.96 -7.67 -7.54
C GLU A 73 -23.09 -6.93 -6.80
N ASN A 74 -23.01 -6.85 -5.47
CA ASN A 74 -23.99 -6.21 -4.59
C ASN A 74 -23.44 -4.92 -3.96
N ASP A 75 -22.38 -4.33 -4.53
CA ASP A 75 -21.69 -3.14 -4.03
C ASP A 75 -21.09 -3.28 -2.61
N ASN A 76 -20.84 -4.51 -2.14
CA ASN A 76 -20.10 -4.71 -0.89
C ASN A 76 -18.60 -4.63 -1.15
N PRO A 77 -17.82 -3.98 -0.25
CA PRO A 77 -16.38 -3.89 -0.41
C PRO A 77 -15.71 -5.26 -0.31
N ILE A 78 -14.81 -5.56 -1.26
CA ILE A 78 -13.96 -6.76 -1.23
C ILE A 78 -12.57 -6.38 -0.72
N PRO A 79 -12.00 -7.07 0.29
CA PRO A 79 -10.62 -6.85 0.72
C PRO A 79 -9.60 -7.19 -0.37
N TYR A 80 -8.60 -6.32 -0.55
CA TYR A 80 -7.57 -6.50 -1.58
C TYR A 80 -6.26 -5.80 -1.22
N PHE A 81 -5.20 -6.20 -1.90
CA PHE A 81 -3.94 -5.46 -1.95
C PHE A 81 -3.87 -4.59 -3.19
N GLU A 82 -3.29 -3.41 -3.07
CA GLU A 82 -2.91 -2.53 -4.17
C GLU A 82 -1.41 -2.28 -4.10
N ILE A 83 -0.72 -2.36 -5.24
CA ILE A 83 0.69 -1.98 -5.34
C ILE A 83 0.86 -0.80 -6.30
N TYR A 84 1.79 0.07 -5.94
CA TYR A 84 2.21 1.22 -6.75
C TYR A 84 3.73 1.19 -6.91
N SER A 85 4.19 1.07 -8.15
CA SER A 85 5.62 0.99 -8.49
C SER A 85 6.28 2.37 -8.56
N SER A 86 7.59 2.44 -8.33
CA SER A 86 8.39 3.62 -8.67
C SER A 86 8.83 3.68 -10.12
N THR A 87 8.66 2.60 -10.89
CA THR A 87 9.13 2.50 -12.29
C THR A 87 8.06 2.85 -13.31
N ASP A 88 6.79 2.76 -12.93
CA ASP A 88 5.64 3.04 -13.78
C ASP A 88 4.53 3.70 -12.94
N SER A 89 3.49 4.19 -13.59
CA SER A 89 2.30 4.74 -12.92
C SER A 89 1.17 3.71 -12.81
N ASP A 90 1.46 2.43 -13.08
CA ASP A 90 0.44 1.39 -13.13
C ASP A 90 0.13 0.90 -11.72
N VAL A 91 -1.12 1.12 -11.32
CA VAL A 91 -1.65 0.61 -10.06
C VAL A 91 -2.21 -0.79 -10.31
N ARG A 92 -1.63 -1.79 -9.65
CA ARG A 92 -2.06 -3.20 -9.77
C ARG A 92 -2.75 -3.64 -8.50
N ARG A 93 -3.80 -4.43 -8.63
CA ARG A 93 -4.68 -4.85 -7.53
C ARG A 93 -4.81 -6.37 -7.51
N TYR A 94 -4.88 -6.94 -6.32
CA TYR A 94 -4.84 -8.37 -6.09
C TYR A 94 -5.82 -8.76 -4.99
N TYR A 95 -6.64 -9.78 -5.24
CA TYR A 95 -7.43 -10.40 -4.18
C TYR A 95 -6.52 -11.05 -3.13
N LEU A 96 -7.07 -11.32 -1.94
CA LEU A 96 -6.29 -11.94 -0.85
C LEU A 96 -5.71 -13.31 -1.20
N ASN A 97 -6.33 -14.05 -2.14
CA ASN A 97 -5.83 -15.33 -2.63
C ASN A 97 -4.82 -15.20 -3.79
N GLU A 98 -4.52 -13.99 -4.25
CA GLU A 98 -3.56 -13.71 -5.33
C GLU A 98 -2.20 -13.19 -4.81
N THR A 99 -1.90 -13.40 -3.52
CA THR A 99 -0.66 -12.92 -2.90
C THR A 99 0.60 -13.44 -3.59
N GLU A 100 0.61 -14.69 -4.07
CA GLU A 100 1.75 -15.23 -4.83
C GLU A 100 1.98 -14.48 -6.16
N LYS A 101 0.89 -14.12 -6.85
CA LYS A 101 0.95 -13.32 -8.09
C LYS A 101 1.44 -11.91 -7.78
N MET A 102 0.93 -11.29 -6.72
CA MET A 102 1.42 -9.98 -6.24
C MET A 102 2.93 -10.02 -5.95
N MET A 103 3.40 -11.05 -5.24
CA MET A 103 4.83 -11.19 -4.92
C MET A 103 5.68 -11.43 -6.16
N LYS A 104 5.16 -12.11 -7.19
CA LYS A 104 5.84 -12.24 -8.49
C LYS A 104 5.99 -10.87 -9.16
N ASP A 105 4.93 -10.08 -9.24
CA ASP A 105 4.94 -8.77 -9.89
C ASP A 105 5.86 -7.78 -9.16
N ILE A 106 5.90 -7.83 -7.82
CA ILE A 106 6.86 -7.07 -7.01
C ILE A 106 8.30 -7.45 -7.38
N ARG A 107 8.61 -8.75 -7.51
CA ARG A 107 9.95 -9.21 -7.91
C ARG A 107 10.32 -8.72 -9.30
N GLU A 108 9.38 -8.73 -10.24
CA GLU A 108 9.61 -8.23 -11.61
C GLU A 108 9.95 -6.74 -11.59
N VAL A 109 9.19 -5.92 -10.84
CA VAL A 109 9.51 -4.49 -10.67
C VAL A 109 10.88 -4.28 -10.05
N LEU A 110 11.21 -5.01 -8.98
CA LEU A 110 12.46 -4.78 -8.25
C LEU A 110 13.71 -5.28 -8.99
N ASN A 111 13.57 -6.24 -9.92
CA ASN A 111 14.70 -6.82 -10.65
C ASN A 111 14.90 -6.27 -12.08
N ASN A 112 13.86 -5.71 -12.72
CA ASN A 112 13.94 -5.16 -14.09
C ASN A 112 14.20 -3.66 -14.11
#